data_AF-A0A8B7TMR7-F1
#
_entry.id   AF-A0A8B7TMR7-F1
#
_cell.length_a   1.000
_cell.length_b   1.000
_cell.length_c   1.000
_cell.angle_alpha   90.00
_cell.angle_beta   90.00
_cell.angle_gamma   90.00
#
_symmetry.space_group_name_H-M   'P 1'
#
loop_
_entity.id
_entity.type
_entity.pdbx_description
1 polymer ?
#
loop_
_entity_poly.entity_id
_entity_poly.type
_entity_poly.pdbx_seq_one_letter_code
_entity_poly.pdbx_strand_id
1 'polypeptide(L)'
;MRDPCYQEILHTLGGIENLAQYMEIVANEYLGYGEEQHSVDKLVNMTYIFQKLAAVKDQREWVTTSGAHKTLVNLVGARDTNVLLGALLALASLAESPECREKISELNIVENLLMILHEYDLLCK
;
A
#
# COMPACT_ATOMS: atom_id res chain seq x y z
N MET A 1 -12.70 7.69 -5.46
CA MET A 1 -12.45 8.26 -4.12
C MET A 1 -11.71 9.59 -4.22
N ARG A 2 -12.41 10.68 -4.56
CA ARG A 2 -11.90 12.06 -4.44
C ARG A 2 -12.80 12.94 -3.55
N ASP A 3 -14.02 12.47 -3.33
CA ASP A 3 -15.02 13.18 -2.53
C ASP A 3 -14.87 12.77 -1.06
N PRO A 4 -14.64 13.72 -0.14
CA PRO A 4 -14.54 13.45 1.30
C PRO A 4 -15.78 12.78 1.89
N CYS A 5 -16.99 13.10 1.41
CA CYS A 5 -18.23 12.52 1.93
C CYS A 5 -18.28 11.00 1.69
N TYR A 6 -17.86 10.54 0.50
CA TYR A 6 -17.79 9.10 0.23
C TYR A 6 -16.65 8.41 0.99
N GLN A 7 -15.55 9.12 1.30
CA GLN A 7 -14.48 8.57 2.13
C GLN A 7 -14.93 8.35 3.58
N GLU A 8 -15.65 9.32 4.15
CA GLU A 8 -16.22 9.20 5.49
C GLU A 8 -17.26 8.08 5.56
N ILE A 9 -18.19 8.02 4.60
CA ILE A 9 -19.17 6.93 4.54
C ILE A 9 -18.47 5.57 4.45
N LEU A 10 -17.43 5.43 3.62
CA LEU A 10 -16.66 4.19 3.54
C LEU A 10 -16.05 3.82 4.90
N HIS A 11 -15.45 4.77 5.60
CA HIS A 11 -14.89 4.55 6.92
C HIS A 11 -15.96 4.17 7.95
N THR A 12 -17.07 4.89 8.03
CA THR A 12 -18.18 4.61 8.97
C THR A 12 -18.81 3.24 8.76
N LEU A 13 -18.78 2.71 7.53
CA LEU A 13 -19.27 1.37 7.21
C LEU A 13 -18.23 0.25 7.46
N GLY A 14 -17.07 0.56 8.03
CA GLY A 14 -15.96 -0.40 8.20
C GLY A 14 -15.33 -0.82 6.86
N GLY A 15 -15.53 -0.02 5.82
CA GLY A 15 -15.09 -0.34 4.47
C GLY A 15 -13.58 -0.27 4.31
N ILE A 16 -12.87 0.49 5.14
CA ILE A 16 -11.40 0.58 5.09
C ILE A 16 -10.77 -0.70 5.63
N GLU A 17 -11.29 -1.24 6.73
CA GLU A 17 -10.88 -2.51 7.33
C GLU A 17 -11.17 -3.68 6.39
N ASN A 18 -12.38 -3.71 5.82
CA ASN A 18 -12.76 -4.73 4.83
C ASN A 18 -11.85 -4.66 3.58
N LEU A 19 -11.54 -3.46 3.11
CA LEU A 19 -10.63 -3.27 1.98
C LEU A 19 -9.20 -3.68 2.31
N ALA A 20 -8.72 -3.40 3.52
CA ALA A 20 -7.40 -3.79 3.98
C ALA A 20 -7.26 -5.31 4.04
N GLN A 21 -8.25 -5.99 4.62
CA GLN A 21 -8.32 -7.44 4.66
C GLN A 21 -8.40 -8.05 3.25
N TYR A 22 -9.20 -7.45 2.35
CA TYR A 22 -9.29 -7.93 0.98
C TYR A 22 -7.97 -7.75 0.23
N MET A 23 -7.29 -6.61 0.43
CA MET A 23 -5.97 -6.36 -0.15
C MET A 23 -4.94 -7.37 0.36
N GLU A 24 -4.99 -7.73 1.64
CA GLU A 24 -4.11 -8.76 2.22
C GLU A 24 -4.31 -10.13 1.55
N ILE A 25 -5.56 -10.57 1.37
CA ILE A 25 -5.87 -11.84 0.71
C ILE A 25 -5.32 -11.85 -0.73
N VAL A 26 -5.64 -10.82 -1.51
CA VAL A 26 -5.19 -10.73 -2.91
C VAL A 26 -3.66 -10.60 -2.99
N ALA A 27 -3.02 -9.88 -2.07
CA ALA A 27 -1.56 -9.75 -2.02
C ALA A 27 -0.89 -11.10 -1.71
N ASN A 28 -1.44 -11.87 -0.77
CA ASN A 28 -0.91 -13.19 -0.43
C ASN A 28 -1.05 -14.18 -1.61
N GLU A 29 -2.17 -14.14 -2.33
CA GLU A 29 -2.37 -14.92 -3.54
C GLU A 29 -1.37 -14.54 -4.64
N TYR A 30 -1.23 -13.23 -4.90
CA TYR A 30 -0.31 -12.68 -5.90
C TYR A 30 1.17 -13.02 -5.61
N LEU A 31 1.61 -12.85 -4.36
CA LEU A 31 2.99 -13.12 -3.97
C LEU A 31 3.29 -14.63 -3.83
N GLY A 32 2.28 -15.44 -3.51
CA GLY A 32 2.45 -16.88 -3.24
C GLY A 32 2.35 -17.78 -4.47
N TYR A 33 1.41 -17.52 -5.39
CA TYR A 33 1.08 -18.43 -6.49
C TYR A 33 1.39 -17.89 -7.89
N GLY A 34 1.85 -16.64 -8.01
CA GLY A 34 2.26 -16.02 -9.27
C GLY A 34 1.28 -14.97 -9.80
N GLU A 35 1.72 -14.25 -10.82
CA GLU A 35 1.05 -13.03 -11.32
C GLU A 35 -0.15 -13.35 -12.21
N GLU A 36 -1.34 -13.47 -11.64
CA GLU A 36 -2.58 -13.40 -12.41
C GLU A 36 -2.95 -11.95 -12.72
N GLN A 37 -3.20 -11.61 -14.00
CA GLN A 37 -3.55 -10.25 -14.44
C GLN A 37 -4.72 -9.65 -13.64
N HIS A 38 -5.71 -10.48 -13.28
CA HIS A 38 -6.85 -10.03 -12.48
C HIS A 38 -6.47 -9.63 -11.05
N SER A 39 -5.43 -10.24 -10.48
CA SER A 39 -4.90 -9.88 -9.16
C SER A 39 -4.10 -8.58 -9.23
N VAL A 40 -3.34 -8.36 -10.31
CA VAL A 40 -2.64 -7.10 -10.58
C VAL A 40 -3.61 -5.93 -10.63
N ASP A 41 -4.66 -6.01 -11.46
CA ASP A 41 -5.64 -4.91 -11.61
C ASP A 41 -6.33 -4.56 -10.27
N LYS A 42 -6.65 -5.57 -9.45
CA LYS A 42 -7.21 -5.37 -8.11
C LYS A 42 -6.22 -4.67 -7.19
N LEU A 43 -4.98 -5.16 -7.12
CA LEU A 43 -3.94 -4.59 -6.25
C LEU A 43 -3.61 -3.15 -6.65
N VAL A 44 -3.49 -2.86 -7.94
CA VAL A 44 -3.30 -1.49 -8.44
C VAL A 44 -4.42 -0.58 -7.94
N ASN A 45 -5.69 -0.98 -8.11
CA ASN A 45 -6.81 -0.16 -7.65
C ASN A 45 -6.82 0.04 -6.12
N MET A 46 -6.54 -1.00 -5.35
CA MET A 46 -6.53 -0.92 -3.88
C MET A 46 -5.36 -0.07 -3.36
N THR A 47 -4.17 -0.22 -3.91
CA THR A 47 -3.01 0.61 -3.53
C THR A 47 -3.27 2.08 -3.84
N TYR A 48 -3.88 2.41 -4.98
CA TYR A 48 -4.30 3.78 -5.29
C TYR A 48 -5.42 4.32 -4.37
N ILE A 49 -6.32 3.47 -3.89
CA ILE A 49 -7.32 3.88 -2.90
C ILE A 49 -6.62 4.26 -1.58
N PHE A 50 -5.74 3.40 -1.07
CA PHE A 50 -5.00 3.67 0.16
C PHE A 50 -4.05 4.85 0.02
N GLN A 51 -3.45 5.07 -1.16
CA GLN A 51 -2.67 6.27 -1.46
C GLN A 51 -3.51 7.55 -1.30
N LYS A 52 -4.75 7.56 -1.81
CA LYS A 52 -5.64 8.72 -1.70
C LYS A 52 -6.10 8.98 -0.28
N LEU A 53 -6.34 7.92 0.50
CA LEU A 53 -6.63 8.05 1.94
C LEU A 53 -5.41 8.58 2.69
N ALA A 54 -4.22 8.02 2.46
CA ALA A 54 -2.98 8.44 3.10
C ALA A 54 -2.56 9.88 2.74
N ALA A 55 -2.97 10.40 1.58
CA ALA A 55 -2.72 11.79 1.20
C ALA A 55 -3.45 12.80 2.10
N VAL A 56 -4.50 12.38 2.83
CA VAL A 56 -5.26 13.25 3.75
C VAL A 56 -4.79 13.00 5.18
N LYS A 57 -4.28 14.04 5.85
CA LYS A 57 -3.65 13.95 7.19
C LYS A 57 -4.47 13.13 8.19
N ASP A 58 -5.76 13.44 8.33
CA ASP A 58 -6.63 12.82 9.34
C ASP A 58 -7.04 11.38 8.97
N GLN A 59 -6.88 10.99 7.70
CA GLN A 59 -7.23 9.65 7.21
C GLN A 59 -6.04 8.69 7.22
N ARG A 60 -4.81 9.20 7.40
CA ARG A 60 -3.61 8.36 7.55
C ARG A 60 -3.76 7.36 8.69
N GLU A 61 -4.37 7.80 9.79
CA GLU A 61 -4.64 6.94 10.93
C GLU A 61 -5.50 5.74 10.52
N TRP A 62 -6.57 5.95 9.75
CA TRP A 62 -7.46 4.88 9.25
C TRP A 62 -6.69 3.80 8.48
N VAL A 63 -5.71 4.20 7.67
CA VAL A 63 -4.86 3.27 6.91
C VAL A 63 -3.93 2.47 7.83
N THR A 64 -3.45 3.08 8.92
CA THR A 64 -2.61 2.36 9.89
C THR A 64 -3.42 1.45 10.81
N THR A 65 -4.58 1.89 11.30
CA THR A 65 -5.43 1.12 12.23
C THR A 65 -6.08 -0.08 11.54
N SER A 66 -6.43 0.05 10.25
CA SER A 66 -6.93 -1.06 9.42
C SER A 66 -5.86 -2.12 9.08
N GLY A 67 -4.57 -1.86 9.35
CA GLY A 67 -3.48 -2.77 9.04
C GLY A 67 -2.98 -2.73 7.60
N ALA A 68 -3.60 -1.93 6.71
CA ALA A 68 -3.25 -1.85 5.29
C ALA A 68 -1.78 -1.50 5.05
N HIS A 69 -1.17 -0.69 5.91
CA HIS A 69 0.26 -0.35 5.86
C HIS A 69 1.19 -1.58 5.82
N LYS A 70 0.84 -2.68 6.50
CA LYS A 70 1.65 -3.92 6.51
C LYS A 70 1.63 -4.58 5.14
N THR A 71 0.44 -4.74 4.57
CA THR A 71 0.26 -5.29 3.23
C THR A 71 0.93 -4.41 2.17
N LEU A 72 0.85 -3.08 2.30
CA LEU A 72 1.56 -2.16 1.42
C LEU A 72 3.09 -2.37 1.47
N VAL A 73 3.68 -2.60 2.64
CA VAL A 73 5.11 -2.93 2.76
C VAL A 73 5.44 -4.26 2.07
N ASN A 74 4.59 -5.29 2.20
CA ASN A 74 4.79 -6.56 1.51
C ASN A 74 4.74 -6.41 -0.02
N LEU A 75 3.85 -5.55 -0.53
CA LEU A 75 3.72 -5.25 -1.95
C LEU A 75 4.90 -4.46 -2.54
N VAL A 76 5.83 -3.97 -1.73
CA VAL A 76 7.12 -3.45 -2.22
C VAL A 76 7.96 -4.56 -2.87
N GLY A 77 7.70 -5.84 -2.56
CA GLY A 77 8.28 -6.99 -3.25
C GLY A 77 7.55 -7.41 -4.53
N ALA A 78 6.57 -6.64 -5.01
CA ALA A 78 5.84 -6.97 -6.24
C ALA A 78 6.74 -6.84 -7.48
N ARG A 79 6.59 -7.76 -8.44
CA ARG A 79 7.31 -7.70 -9.72
C ARG A 79 6.61 -6.78 -10.72
N ASP A 80 5.28 -6.68 -10.64
CA ASP A 80 4.53 -5.72 -11.44
C ASP A 80 4.82 -4.28 -11.00
N THR A 81 5.28 -3.47 -11.95
CA THR A 81 5.72 -2.10 -11.69
C THR A 81 4.59 -1.20 -11.21
N ASN A 82 3.34 -1.43 -11.63
CA ASN A 82 2.22 -0.59 -11.23
C ASN A 82 1.77 -0.90 -9.80
N VAL A 83 1.79 -2.18 -9.40
CA VAL A 83 1.54 -2.60 -8.02
C VAL A 83 2.62 -2.04 -7.10
N LEU A 84 3.89 -2.17 -7.48
CA LEU A 84 5.02 -1.61 -6.75
C LEU A 84 4.90 -0.08 -6.60
N LEU A 85 4.66 0.63 -7.71
CA LEU A 85 4.51 2.08 -7.70
C LEU A 85 3.36 2.53 -6.81
N GLY A 86 2.20 1.87 -6.88
CA GLY A 86 1.05 2.15 -6.04
C GLY A 86 1.36 1.98 -4.55
N ALA A 87 2.06 0.90 -4.19
CA ALA A 87 2.49 0.65 -2.82
C ALA A 87 3.47 1.72 -2.32
N LEU A 88 4.48 2.07 -3.12
CA LEU A 88 5.47 3.11 -2.78
C LEU A 88 4.82 4.49 -2.59
N LEU A 89 3.90 4.88 -3.48
CA LEU A 89 3.19 6.16 -3.36
C LEU A 89 2.31 6.23 -2.11
N ALA A 90 1.63 5.13 -1.75
CA ALA A 90 0.85 5.05 -0.54
C ALA A 90 1.74 5.15 0.71
N LEU A 91 2.85 4.41 0.75
CA LEU A 91 3.81 4.44 1.86
C LEU A 91 4.49 5.81 2.00
N ALA A 92 4.85 6.46 0.89
CA ALA A 92 5.38 7.83 0.90
C ALA A 92 4.36 8.82 1.49
N SER A 93 3.09 8.71 1.10
CA SER A 93 2.01 9.55 1.64
C SER A 93 1.79 9.34 3.14
N LEU A 94 1.93 8.10 3.62
CA LEU A 94 1.87 7.80 5.06
C LEU A 94 3.09 8.37 5.80
N ALA A 95 4.29 8.25 5.24
CA ALA A 95 5.54 8.69 5.86
C ALA A 95 5.64 10.21 6.08
N GLU A 96 4.75 11.00 5.49
CA GLU A 96 4.60 12.43 5.79
C GLU A 96 4.10 12.69 7.22
N SER A 97 3.46 11.72 7.89
CA SER A 97 3.16 11.77 9.34
C SER A 97 4.30 11.10 10.11
N PRO A 98 4.85 11.74 11.16
CA PRO A 98 5.90 11.13 11.97
C PRO A 98 5.43 9.84 12.66
N GLU A 99 4.19 9.80 13.13
CA GLU A 99 3.59 8.64 13.80
C GLU A 99 3.41 7.46 12.83
N CYS A 100 2.93 7.73 11.62
CA CYS A 100 2.78 6.70 10.59
C CYS A 100 4.15 6.20 10.11
N ARG A 101 5.13 7.10 9.99
CA ARG A 101 6.51 6.76 9.63
C ARG A 101 7.15 5.83 10.65
N GLU A 102 6.94 6.05 11.94
CA GLU A 102 7.42 5.16 13.00
C GLU A 102 6.85 3.74 12.82
N LYS A 103 5.53 3.60 12.70
CA LYS A 103 4.87 2.30 12.46
C LYS A 103 5.35 1.58 11.21
N ILE A 104 5.63 2.33 10.14
CA ILE A 104 6.15 1.75 8.89
C ILE A 104 7.63 1.35 9.04
N SER A 105 8.41 2.12 9.80
CA SER A 105 9.84 1.83 10.05
C SER A 105 10.08 0.62 10.95
N GLU A 106 9.09 0.22 11.75
CA GLU A 106 9.10 -1.05 12.50
C GLU A 106 9.01 -2.29 11.59
N LEU A 107 8.69 -2.09 10.31
CA LEU A 107 8.63 -3.14 9.29
C LEU A 107 9.91 -3.15 8.45
N ASN A 108 10.13 -4.22 7.69
CA ASN A 108 11.32 -4.41 6.83
C ASN A 108 11.35 -3.52 5.57
N ILE A 109 10.73 -2.32 5.62
CA ILE A 109 10.63 -1.43 4.47
C ILE A 109 11.99 -0.91 3.99
N VAL A 110 12.94 -0.69 4.92
CA VAL A 110 14.26 -0.15 4.57
C VAL A 110 15.05 -1.14 3.73
N GLU A 111 15.01 -2.43 4.09
CA GLU A 111 15.65 -3.50 3.32
C GLU A 111 15.02 -3.63 1.94
N ASN A 112 13.70 -3.57 1.83
CA ASN A 112 12.99 -3.64 0.56
C ASN A 112 13.34 -2.46 -0.36
N LEU A 113 13.42 -1.23 0.18
CA LEU A 113 13.81 -0.05 -0.58
C LEU A 113 15.27 -0.13 -1.07
N LEU A 114 16.17 -0.66 -0.24
CA LEU A 114 17.57 -0.87 -0.62
C LEU A 114 17.71 -1.90 -1.75
N MET A 115 16.92 -2.97 -1.73
CA MET A 115 16.89 -3.96 -2.81
C MET A 115 16.45 -3.32 -4.13
N ILE A 116 15.37 -2.51 -4.13
CA ILE A 116 14.88 -1.82 -5.34
C ILE A 116 15.95 -0.88 -5.91
N LEU A 117 16.60 -0.08 -5.05
CA LEU A 117 17.67 0.81 -5.50
C LEU A 117 18.85 0.03 -6.09
N HIS A 118 19.20 -1.11 -5.50
CA HIS A 118 20.27 -1.95 -6.02
C HIS A 118 19.93 -2.59 -7.38
N GLU A 119 18.71 -3.08 -7.55
CA GLU A 119 18.23 -3.61 -8.83
C GLU A 119 18.23 -2.53 -9.93
N TYR A 120 17.80 -1.31 -9.60
CA TYR A 120 17.84 -0.18 -10.52
C TYR A 120 19.27 0.19 -10.93
N ASP A 121 20.20 0.28 -9.97
CA ASP A 121 21.62 0.55 -10.23
C ASP A 121 22.27 -0.51 -11.14
N LEU A 122 21.85 -1.78 -11.03
CA LEU A 122 22.31 -2.86 -11.90
C LEU A 122 21.78 -2.74 -13.33
N LEU A 123 20.54 -2.29 -13.51
CA LEU A 123 19.92 -2.06 -14.83
C LEU A 123 20.48 -0.82 -15.54
N CYS A 124 21.05 0.13 -14.79
CA CYS A 124 21.66 1.35 -15.32
C CYS A 124 23.13 1.21 -15.76
N LYS A 125 23.71 0.00 -15.77
CA LYS A 125 25.06 -0.30 -16.29
C LYS A 125 25.01 -1.00 -17.63
#